data_AF-A0A382X667-F1
#
_entry.id   AF-A0A382X667-F1
#
_cell.length_a   1.000
_cell.length_b   1.000
_cell.length_c   1.000
_cell.angle_alpha   90.00
_cell.angle_beta   90.00
_cell.angle_gamma   90.00
#
_symmetry.space_group_name_H-M   'P 1'
#
loop_
_entity.id
_entity.type
_entity.pdbx_description
1 polymer ?
#
loop_
_entity_poly.entity_id
_entity_poly.type
_entity_poly.pdbx_seq_one_letter_code
_entity_poly.pdbx_strand_id
1 'polypeptide(L)'
;MSVEKTLSIIKPDAISNGYTEEICTRIENLGLFISSKKQLHLTKEEAEVFYLEHKDKPFFNSLIQFMTSGPVQVQVLEGEDAISRYRELMGDTNPQKAESGT
;
A
#
# COMPACT_ATOMS: atom_id res chain seq x y z
N MET A 1 -15.77 7.48 18.40
CA MET A 1 -14.93 6.50 17.68
C MET A 1 -13.50 7.02 17.71
N SER A 2 -12.50 6.15 17.75
CA SER A 2 -11.09 6.56 17.85
C SER A 2 -10.51 6.82 16.46
N VAL A 3 -9.78 7.92 16.32
CA VAL A 3 -9.00 8.19 15.11
C VAL A 3 -7.86 7.16 15.06
N GLU A 4 -7.83 6.38 13.98
CA GLU A 4 -6.80 5.39 13.70
C GLU A 4 -5.77 5.93 12.73
N LYS A 5 -4.59 5.31 12.73
CA LYS A 5 -3.56 5.52 11.71
C LYS A 5 -3.20 4.20 11.06
N THR A 6 -3.10 4.18 9.74
CA THR A 6 -2.63 3.00 9.00
C THR A 6 -1.58 3.37 7.96
N LEU A 7 -0.75 2.39 7.61
CA LEU A 7 0.28 2.52 6.60
C LEU A 7 -0.30 2.15 5.22
N SER A 8 -0.05 3.00 4.23
CA SER A 8 -0.33 2.76 2.82
C SER A 8 0.97 2.75 2.05
N ILE A 9 1.17 1.77 1.17
CA ILE A 9 2.33 1.69 0.29
C ILE A 9 1.82 1.52 -1.15
N ILE A 10 2.03 2.54 -1.98
CA ILE A 10 1.83 2.44 -3.42
C ILE A 10 3.09 1.79 -4.00
N LYS A 11 2.89 0.60 -4.59
CA LYS A 11 3.94 -0.28 -5.09
C LYS A 11 4.53 0.23 -6.43
N PRO A 12 5.70 -0.29 -6.85
CA PRO A 12 6.41 0.24 -8.01
C PRO A 12 5.63 0.19 -9.32
N ASP A 13 4.82 -0.86 -9.52
CA ASP A 13 3.95 -0.99 -10.69
C ASP A 13 2.91 0.14 -10.79
N ALA A 14 2.22 0.45 -9.69
CA ALA A 14 1.23 1.52 -9.66
C ALA A 14 1.86 2.89 -9.94
N ILE A 15 3.09 3.11 -9.45
CA ILE A 15 3.85 4.34 -9.74
C ILE A 15 4.27 4.39 -11.21
N SER A 16 4.85 3.31 -11.74
CA SER A 16 5.30 3.26 -13.14
C SER A 16 4.16 3.39 -14.14
N ASN A 17 2.94 2.98 -13.78
CA ASN A 17 1.74 3.16 -14.60
C ASN A 17 1.03 4.52 -14.38
N GLY A 18 1.53 5.38 -13.50
CA GLY A 18 0.96 6.71 -13.27
C GLY A 18 -0.32 6.74 -12.40
N TYR A 19 -0.63 5.65 -11.67
CA TYR A 19 -1.84 5.55 -10.85
C TYR A 19 -1.74 6.21 -9.47
N THR A 20 -0.59 6.78 -9.11
CA THR A 20 -0.34 7.34 -7.78
C THR A 20 -1.39 8.37 -7.35
N GLU A 21 -1.71 9.33 -8.22
CA GLU A 21 -2.66 10.40 -7.91
C GLU A 21 -4.10 9.89 -7.84
N GLU A 22 -4.47 8.96 -8.72
CA GLU A 22 -5.79 8.33 -8.71
C GLU A 22 -6.01 7.55 -7.40
N ILE A 23 -5.00 6.77 -6.97
CA ILE A 23 -5.06 6.02 -5.71
C ILE A 23 -5.21 6.97 -4.51
N CYS A 24 -4.45 8.08 -4.49
CA CYS A 24 -4.59 9.08 -3.42
C CYS A 24 -5.99 9.70 -3.41
N THR A 25 -6.54 10.02 -4.58
CA THR A 25 -7.89 10.55 -4.72
C THR A 25 -8.94 9.58 -4.20
N ARG A 26 -8.80 8.27 -4.48
CA ARG A 26 -9.72 7.25 -3.93
C ARG A 26 -9.64 7.14 -2.40
N ILE A 27 -8.44 7.22 -1.83
CA ILE A 27 -8.24 7.22 -0.37
C ILE A 27 -8.94 8.43 0.27
N GLU A 28 -8.76 9.63 -0.30
CA GLU A 28 -9.38 10.86 0.20
C GLU A 28 -10.91 10.83 0.06
N ASN A 29 -11.43 10.28 -1.04
CA ASN A 29 -12.88 10.12 -1.25
C ASN A 29 -13.55 9.15 -0.25
N LEU A 30 -12.79 8.25 0.37
CA LEU A 30 -13.27 7.42 1.48
C LEU A 30 -13.28 8.14 2.84
N GLY A 31 -12.91 9.42 2.86
CA GLY A 31 -12.81 10.23 4.08
C GLY A 31 -11.57 9.92 4.91
N LEU A 32 -10.54 9.30 4.32
CA LEU A 32 -9.24 9.11 4.97
C LEU A 32 -8.32 10.28 4.63
N PHE A 33 -7.61 10.79 5.63
CA PHE A 33 -6.68 11.89 5.47
C PHE A 33 -5.25 11.37 5.28
N ILE A 34 -4.58 11.79 4.21
CA ILE A 34 -3.16 11.49 3.99
C ILE A 34 -2.33 12.49 4.81
N SER A 35 -2.01 12.13 6.05
CA SER A 35 -1.27 12.99 6.98
C SER A 35 0.21 13.19 6.62
N SER A 36 0.81 12.19 5.96
CA SER A 36 2.19 12.23 5.52
C SER A 36 2.36 11.31 4.31
N LYS A 37 3.22 11.70 3.37
CA LYS A 37 3.63 10.86 2.26
C LYS A 37 5.09 11.10 1.90
N LYS A 38 5.80 10.05 1.52
CA LYS A 38 7.20 10.09 1.10
C LYS A 38 7.45 9.08 0.00
N GLN A 39 8.12 9.51 -1.06
CA GLN A 39 8.64 8.60 -2.08
C GLN A 39 9.99 8.05 -1.61
N LEU A 40 10.17 6.74 -1.75
CA LEU A 40 11.35 6.00 -1.33
C LEU A 40 11.74 5.01 -2.42
N HIS A 41 13.02 4.66 -2.51
CA HIS A 41 13.48 3.46 -3.20
C HIS A 41 13.98 2.51 -2.12
N LEU A 42 13.22 1.44 -1.86
CA LEU A 42 13.57 0.51 -0.78
C LEU A 42 14.84 -0.26 -1.13
N THR A 43 15.76 -0.37 -0.18
CA THR A 43 16.84 -1.36 -0.29
C THR A 43 16.28 -2.76 -0.09
N LYS A 44 17.06 -3.77 -0.48
CA LYS A 44 16.69 -5.17 -0.25
C LYS A 44 16.51 -5.45 1.23
N GLU A 45 17.40 -4.95 2.06
CA GLU A 45 17.39 -5.13 3.51
C GLU A 45 16.15 -4.47 4.14
N GLU A 46 15.79 -3.26 3.70
CA GLU A 46 14.59 -2.56 4.16
C GLU A 46 13.32 -3.34 3.81
N ALA A 47 13.22 -3.83 2.57
CA ALA A 47 12.09 -4.63 2.13
C ALA A 47 12.01 -5.99 2.87
N GLU A 48 13.15 -6.65 3.12
CA GLU A 48 13.20 -7.91 3.86
C GLU A 48 12.75 -7.75 5.31
N VAL A 49 13.19 -6.68 5.98
CA VAL A 49 12.74 -6.37 7.35
C VAL A 49 11.25 -6.06 7.36
N PHE A 50 10.75 -5.29 6.38
CA PHE A 50 9.34 -4.94 6.30
C PHE A 50 8.44 -6.17 6.07
N TYR A 51 8.86 -7.11 5.23
CA TYR A 51 8.08 -8.30 4.90
C TYR A 51 8.50 -9.55 5.69
N LEU A 52 9.22 -9.39 6.81
CA LEU A 52 9.79 -10.51 7.57
C LEU A 52 8.76 -11.59 7.96
N GLU A 53 7.51 -11.20 8.20
CA GLU A 53 6.39 -12.13 8.48
C GLU A 53 6.16 -13.17 7.36
N HIS A 54 6.55 -12.84 6.13
CA HIS A 54 6.43 -13.71 4.96
C HIS A 54 7.71 -14.49 4.64
N LYS A 55 8.77 -14.43 5.45
CA LYS A 55 10.09 -15.01 5.12
C LYS A 55 10.04 -16.48 4.71
N ASP A 56 9.19 -17.28 5.34
CA ASP A 56 9.05 -18.72 5.06
C ASP A 56 8.09 -19.04 3.90
N LYS A 57 7.51 -18.03 3.26
CA LYS A 57 6.59 -18.19 2.13
C LYS A 57 7.36 -18.35 0.82
N PRO A 58 6.90 -19.21 -0.11
CA PRO A 58 7.59 -19.45 -1.38
C PRO A 58 7.69 -18.20 -2.27
N PHE A 59 6.81 -17.21 -2.07
CA PHE A 59 6.80 -15.96 -2.83
C PHE A 59 7.65 -14.83 -2.23
N PHE A 60 8.31 -15.05 -1.08
CA PHE A 60 9.02 -13.99 -0.36
C PHE A 60 10.07 -13.30 -1.23
N ASN A 61 10.97 -14.06 -1.85
CA ASN A 61 12.03 -13.49 -2.69
C ASN A 61 11.48 -12.70 -3.87
N SER A 62 10.41 -13.17 -4.50
CA SER A 62 9.73 -12.46 -5.59
C SER A 62 9.07 -11.17 -5.10
N LEU A 63 8.49 -11.17 -3.90
CA LEU A 63 7.92 -9.98 -3.26
C LEU A 63 9.02 -8.93 -2.97
N ILE A 64 10.16 -9.34 -2.42
CA ILE A 64 11.29 -8.44 -2.18
C ILE A 64 11.80 -7.85 -3.49
N GLN A 65 12.07 -8.70 -4.48
CA GLN A 65 12.54 -8.25 -5.79
C GLN A 65 11.58 -7.24 -6.44
N PHE A 66 10.27 -7.50 -6.33
CA PHE A 66 9.24 -6.61 -6.84
C PHE A 66 9.26 -5.26 -6.11
N MET A 67 9.28 -5.27 -4.78
CA MET A 67 9.24 -4.06 -3.97
C MET A 67 10.51 -3.19 -4.07
N THR A 68 11.64 -3.78 -4.46
CA THR A 68 12.89 -3.07 -4.71
C THR A 68 13.12 -2.71 -6.18
N SER A 69 12.22 -3.11 -7.09
CA SER A 69 12.39 -2.93 -8.54
C SER A 69 12.28 -1.47 -9.00
N GLY A 70 11.70 -0.60 -8.16
CA GLY A 70 11.50 0.80 -8.46
C GLY A 70 11.08 1.60 -7.22
N PRO A 71 10.72 2.88 -7.41
CA PRO A 71 10.25 3.72 -6.32
C PRO A 71 8.91 3.23 -5.77
N VAL A 72 8.67 3.47 -4.48
CA VAL A 72 7.40 3.30 -3.79
C VAL A 72 6.98 4.62 -3.14
N GLN A 73 5.69 4.81 -2.91
CA GLN A 73 5.18 5.94 -2.14
C GLN A 73 4.56 5.41 -0.86
N VAL A 74 5.20 5.73 0.27
CA VAL A 74 4.75 5.35 1.61
C VAL A 74 3.95 6.50 2.20
N GLN A 75 2.80 6.19 2.80
CA GLN A 75 1.84 7.17 3.29
C GLN A 75 1.26 6.76 4.63
N VAL A 76 0.97 7.75 5.47
CA VAL A 76 0.22 7.56 6.72
C VAL A 76 -1.19 8.08 6.52
N LEU A 77 -2.16 7.18 6.62
CA LEU A 77 -3.57 7.50 6.51
C LEU A 77 -4.18 7.63 7.91
N GLU A 78 -4.99 8.66 8.11
CA GLU A 78 -5.66 8.93 9.39
C GLU A 78 -7.17 9.10 9.19
N GLY A 79 -7.97 8.58 10.11
CA GLY A 79 -9.43 8.71 10.04
C GLY A 79 -10.15 7.79 11.02
N GLU A 80 -11.48 7.91 11.07
CA GLU A 80 -12.31 6.92 11.78
C GLU A 80 -12.30 5.60 11.00
N ASP A 81 -12.09 4.49 11.72
CA ASP A 81 -12.01 3.13 11.17
C ASP A 81 -11.03 3.01 9.98
N ALA A 82 -9.92 3.77 10.02
CA ALA A 82 -8.99 3.92 8.91
C ALA A 82 -8.41 2.57 8.45
N ILE A 83 -8.18 1.63 9.38
CA ILE A 83 -7.64 0.31 9.03
C ILE A 83 -8.66 -0.49 8.21
N SER A 84 -9.94 -0.52 8.63
CA SER A 84 -10.99 -1.27 7.92
C SER A 84 -11.29 -0.65 6.56
N ARG A 85 -11.53 0.66 6.52
CA ARG A 85 -11.85 1.39 5.29
C ARG A 85 -10.75 1.29 4.25
N TYR A 86 -9.48 1.36 4.68
CA TYR A 86 -8.37 1.22 3.76
C TYR A 86 -8.25 -0.21 3.21
N ARG A 87 -8.54 -1.22 4.03
CA ARG A 87 -8.58 -2.62 3.56
C ARG A 87 -9.71 -2.88 2.58
N GLU A 88 -10.88 -2.30 2.82
CA GLU A 88 -12.01 -2.37 1.90
C GLU A 88 -11.66 -1.73 0.55
N LEU A 89 -10.97 -0.57 0.55
CA LEU A 89 -10.50 0.07 -0.69
C LEU A 89 -9.53 -0.78 -1.50
N MET A 90 -8.59 -1.44 -0.82
CA MET A 90 -7.59 -2.27 -1.49
C MET A 90 -8.22 -3.47 -2.22
N GLY A 91 -9.45 -3.84 -1.88
CA GLY A 91 -10.14 -4.98 -2.46
C GLY A 91 -9.51 -6.32 -2.07
N ASP A 92 -9.97 -7.38 -2.72
CA ASP A 92 -9.41 -8.72 -2.53
C ASP A 92 -7.96 -8.76 -3.03
N THR A 93 -7.09 -9.48 -2.33
CA THR A 93 -5.69 -9.70 -2.73
C THR A 93 -5.59 -10.33 -4.12
N ASN A 94 -6.62 -11.06 -4.56
CA ASN A 94 -6.75 -11.50 -5.95
C ASN A 94 -7.55 -10.46 -6.77
N PRO A 95 -6.93 -9.76 -7.74
CA PRO A 95 -7.62 -8.75 -8.54
C PRO A 95 -8.78 -9.32 -9.39
N GLN A 96 -8.82 -10.64 -9.64
CA GLN A 96 -9.96 -11.27 -10.33
C GLN A 96 -11.20 -11.43 -9.42
N LYS A 97 -11.03 -11.27 -8.10
CA LYS A 97 -12.10 -11.31 -7.10
C LYS A 97 -12.40 -9.94 -6.50
N ALA A 98 -11.64 -8.92 -6.89
CA ALA A 98 -11.89 -7.54 -6.45
C ALA A 98 -13.23 -7.06 -7.01
N GLU A 99 -13.98 -6.30 -6.20
CA GLU A 99 -15.24 -5.73 -6.63
C GLU A 99 -15.01 -4.57 -7.60
N SER A 100 -16.02 -4.24 -8.43
CA SER A 100 -15.92 -3.11 -9.33
C SER A 100 -15.75 -1.81 -8.54
N GLY A 101 -14.58 -1.18 -8.65
CA GLY A 101 -14.24 0.04 -7.91
C GLY A 101 -13.05 -0.10 -6.95
N THR A 102 -12.58 -1.33 -6.71
CA THR A 102 -11.34 -1.64 -5.98
C THR A 102 -10.26 -2.15 -6.92
#